data_AF-A0A7K1DRG6-F1
#
_entry.id   AF-A0A7K1DRG6-F1
#
_cell.length_a   1.000
_cell.length_b   1.000
_cell.length_c   1.000
_cell.angle_alpha   90.00
_cell.angle_beta   90.00
_cell.angle_gamma   90.00
#
_symmetry.space_group_name_H-M   'P 1'
#
loop_
_entity.id
_entity.type
_entity.pdbx_description
1 polymer ?
#
loop_
_entity_poly.entity_id
_entity_poly.type
_entity_poly.pdbx_seq_one_letter_code
_entity_poly.pdbx_strand_id
1 'polypeptide(L)'
;MTDTFPRQYARTQRLSLGEPRNFTVSPDGARLIFVRSHGGSDPVNTLWIADTATGTEREVFDPRTLKTDTATLTAEELRRRERAREGASGITSYACDAKVENVVTILGGQVIHI
;
A
#
# COMPACT_ATOMS: atom_id res chain seq x y z
N MET A 1 24.16 -18.85 3.73
CA MET A 1 24.61 -17.75 2.85
C MET A 1 24.42 -16.46 3.63
N THR A 2 25.48 -15.73 3.97
CA THR A 2 25.38 -14.49 4.77
C THR A 2 24.70 -13.41 3.95
N ASP A 3 23.67 -12.78 4.52
CA ASP A 3 22.94 -11.69 3.90
C ASP A 3 23.79 -10.42 3.95
N THR A 4 24.29 -9.98 2.79
CA THR A 4 25.18 -8.81 2.72
C THR A 4 24.37 -7.52 2.72
N PHE A 5 24.94 -6.46 3.27
CA PHE A 5 24.29 -5.14 3.30
C PHE A 5 23.75 -4.69 1.93
N PRO A 6 24.49 -4.78 0.79
CA PRO A 6 23.93 -4.39 -0.51
C PRO A 6 22.71 -5.22 -0.93
N ARG A 7 22.68 -6.53 -0.64
CA ARG A 7 21.54 -7.40 -0.95
C ARG A 7 20.34 -7.08 -0.07
N GLN A 8 20.57 -6.86 1.22
CA GLN A 8 19.52 -6.45 2.16
C GLN A 8 18.96 -5.08 1.78
N TYR A 9 19.81 -4.09 1.49
CA TYR A 9 19.40 -2.75 1.11
C TYR A 9 18.59 -2.73 -0.20
N ALA A 10 18.99 -3.54 -1.19
CA ALA A 10 18.25 -3.67 -2.45
C ALA A 10 16.88 -4.34 -2.25
N ARG A 11 16.80 -5.49 -1.56
CA ARG A 11 15.54 -6.24 -1.41
C ARG A 11 14.49 -5.53 -0.55
N THR A 12 14.94 -4.66 0.37
CA THR A 12 14.08 -3.88 1.28
C THR A 12 13.76 -2.48 0.73
N GLN A 13 14.15 -2.21 -0.51
CA GLN A 13 14.01 -0.91 -1.17
C GLN A 13 14.56 0.24 -0.33
N ARG A 14 15.83 0.15 0.08
CA ARG A 14 16.48 1.11 0.98
C ARG A 14 15.89 1.10 2.39
N LEU A 15 15.43 -0.06 2.86
CA LEU A 15 14.81 -0.26 4.17
C LEU A 15 13.50 0.54 4.38
N SER A 16 12.78 0.84 3.30
CA SER A 16 11.51 1.59 3.35
C SER A 16 10.26 0.71 3.26
N LEU A 17 10.40 -0.57 2.91
CA LEU A 17 9.26 -1.49 2.92
C LEU A 17 8.72 -1.64 4.34
N GLY A 18 7.40 -1.78 4.47
CA GLY A 18 6.69 -1.84 5.74
C GLY A 18 6.41 -0.48 6.37
N GLU A 19 7.06 0.60 5.92
CA GLU A 19 6.78 1.95 6.43
C GLU A 19 5.36 2.39 6.05
N PRO A 20 4.52 2.77 7.04
CA PRO A 20 3.18 3.30 6.77
C PRO A 20 3.23 4.62 6.02
N ARG A 21 2.39 4.75 4.99
CA ARG A 21 2.27 5.96 4.16
C ARG A 21 0.82 6.29 3.81
N ASN A 22 0.64 7.47 3.22
CA ASN A 22 -0.64 7.98 2.72
C ASN A 22 -1.73 7.96 3.80
N PHE A 23 -1.54 8.70 4.89
CA PHE A 23 -2.47 8.68 6.02
C PHE A 23 -3.75 9.46 5.73
N THR A 24 -4.89 8.96 6.18
CA THR A 24 -6.18 9.68 6.22
C THR A 24 -6.86 9.41 7.55
N VAL A 25 -7.19 10.48 8.28
CA VAL A 25 -7.92 10.39 9.55
C VAL A 25 -9.41 10.63 9.28
N SER A 26 -10.28 9.82 9.89
CA SER A 26 -11.73 10.03 9.81
C SER A 26 -12.13 11.35 10.47
N PRO A 27 -13.24 12.00 10.05
CA PRO A 27 -13.67 13.28 10.63
C PRO A 27 -13.95 13.23 12.14
N ASP A 28 -14.36 12.06 12.64
CA ASP A 28 -14.57 11.78 14.05
C ASP A 28 -13.27 11.52 14.83
N GLY A 29 -12.12 11.44 14.15
CA GLY A 29 -10.81 11.17 14.71
C GLY A 29 -10.58 9.73 15.18
N ALA A 30 -11.56 8.83 15.04
CA ALA A 30 -11.51 7.48 15.62
C ALA A 30 -10.72 6.47 14.77
N ARG A 31 -10.57 6.72 13.46
CA ARG A 31 -9.98 5.79 12.51
C ARG A 31 -8.87 6.47 11.72
N LEU A 32 -7.77 5.74 11.55
CA LEU A 32 -6.66 6.11 10.67
C LEU A 32 -6.57 5.07 9.55
N ILE A 33 -6.79 5.49 8.30
CA ILE A 33 -6.51 4.67 7.13
C ILE A 33 -5.10 4.99 6.64
N PHE A 34 -4.37 3.95 6.24
CA PHE A 34 -3.03 4.08 5.68
C PHE A 34 -2.66 2.85 4.85
N VAL A 35 -1.53 2.95 4.18
CA VAL A 35 -1.02 1.90 3.30
C VAL A 35 0.37 1.47 3.76
N ARG A 36 0.59 0.17 3.94
CA ARG A 36 1.90 -0.41 4.23
C ARG A 36 1.97 -1.85 3.72
N SER A 37 3.18 -2.37 3.56
CA SER A 37 3.35 -3.81 3.36
C SER A 37 3.34 -4.55 4.70
N HIS A 38 3.28 -5.88 4.67
CA HIS A 38 3.25 -6.68 5.89
C HIS A 38 4.55 -6.61 6.70
N GLY A 39 5.66 -6.22 6.06
CA GLY A 39 6.94 -6.06 6.72
C GLY A 39 8.06 -5.60 5.79
N GLY A 40 9.26 -5.43 6.35
CA GLY A 40 10.41 -4.81 5.69
C GLY A 40 10.99 -5.54 4.48
N SER A 41 10.52 -6.74 4.18
CA SER A 41 10.90 -7.50 2.97
C SER A 41 9.72 -7.82 2.06
N ASP A 42 8.53 -7.34 2.39
CA ASP A 42 7.33 -7.52 1.59
C ASP A 42 7.19 -6.34 0.61
N PRO A 43 7.32 -6.57 -0.71
CA PRO A 43 7.28 -5.51 -1.70
C PRO A 43 5.86 -5.04 -2.02
N VAL A 44 4.80 -5.72 -1.57
CA VAL A 44 3.42 -5.32 -1.88
C VAL A 44 2.74 -4.63 -0.71
N ASN A 45 2.24 -3.43 -1.00
CA ASN A 45 1.50 -2.59 -0.10
C ASN A 45 0.02 -2.96 -0.08
N THR A 46 -0.53 -3.05 1.12
CA THR A 46 -1.93 -3.37 1.41
C THR A 46 -2.58 -2.24 2.20
N LEU A 47 -3.91 -2.26 2.32
CA LEU A 47 -4.68 -1.22 3.00
C LEU A 47 -4.94 -1.62 4.44
N TRP A 48 -4.70 -0.68 5.35
CA TRP A 48 -4.83 -0.89 6.79
C TRP A 48 -5.72 0.19 7.41
N ILE A 49 -6.36 -0.17 8.51
CA ILE A 49 -7.03 0.76 9.43
C ILE A 49 -6.43 0.57 10.81
N ALA A 50 -6.16 1.67 11.50
CA ALA A 50 -5.88 1.69 12.92
C ALA A 50 -7.00 2.40 13.68
N ASP A 51 -7.36 1.85 14.83
CA ASP A 51 -8.12 2.57 15.85
C ASP A 51 -7.17 3.56 16.55
N THR A 52 -7.51 4.84 16.57
CA THR A 52 -6.60 5.89 17.07
C THR A 52 -6.49 5.93 18.59
N ALA A 53 -7.47 5.38 19.30
CA ALA A 53 -7.48 5.33 20.76
C ALA A 53 -6.59 4.20 21.30
N THR A 54 -6.60 3.05 20.63
CA THR A 54 -5.90 1.83 21.05
C THR A 54 -4.62 1.57 20.28
N GLY A 55 -4.46 2.16 19.10
CA GLY A 55 -3.38 1.84 18.17
C GLY A 55 -3.51 0.48 17.50
N THR A 56 -4.66 -0.20 17.64
CA THR A 56 -4.87 -1.53 17.07
C THR A 56 -5.00 -1.43 15.56
N GLU A 57 -4.07 -2.06 14.84
CA GLU A 57 -4.08 -2.12 13.37
C GLU A 57 -4.79 -3.37 12.85
N ARG A 58 -5.51 -3.21 11.75
CA ARG A 58 -6.17 -4.30 11.01
C ARG A 58 -6.00 -4.09 9.52
N GLU A 59 -5.60 -5.15 8.83
CA GLU A 59 -5.63 -5.16 7.37
C GLU A 59 -7.08 -5.23 6.87
N VAL A 60 -7.42 -4.35 5.93
CA VAL A 60 -8.76 -4.32 5.33
C VAL A 60 -8.76 -4.84 3.91
N PHE A 61 -7.63 -4.75 3.20
CA PHE A 61 -7.54 -5.23 1.82
C PHE A 61 -6.10 -5.54 1.39
N ASP A 62 -5.85 -6.81 1.04
CA ASP A 62 -4.64 -7.26 0.34
C ASP A 62 -4.94 -7.43 -1.17
N PRO A 63 -4.29 -6.67 -2.07
CA PRO A 63 -4.43 -6.80 -3.51
C PRO A 63 -4.21 -8.22 -4.05
N ARG A 64 -3.41 -9.05 -3.38
CA ARG A 64 -3.13 -10.43 -3.78
C ARG A 64 -4.35 -11.34 -3.70
N THR A 65 -5.38 -10.92 -2.97
CA THR A 65 -6.66 -11.65 -2.88
C THR A 65 -7.50 -11.51 -4.15
N LEU A 66 -7.22 -10.52 -5.01
CA LEU A 66 -7.88 -10.38 -6.30
C LEU A 66 -7.40 -11.48 -7.25
N LYS A 67 -8.36 -12.19 -7.88
CA LYS A 67 -8.08 -13.21 -8.92
C LYS A 67 -7.80 -12.61 -10.30
N THR A 68 -7.54 -11.30 -10.37
CA THR A 68 -7.29 -10.56 -11.61
C THR A 68 -5.79 -10.47 -11.84
N ASP A 69 -5.35 -10.62 -13.09
CA ASP A 69 -3.96 -10.44 -13.48
C ASP A 69 -3.54 -8.96 -13.37
N THR A 70 -3.25 -8.52 -12.15
CA THR A 70 -2.72 -7.18 -11.84
C THR A 70 -1.22 -7.08 -12.08
N ALA A 71 -0.55 -8.17 -12.48
CA ALA A 71 0.88 -8.19 -12.78
C ALA A 71 1.19 -7.53 -14.13
N THR A 72 0.25 -7.55 -15.08
CA THR A 72 0.39 -6.88 -16.37
C THR A 72 0.09 -5.38 -16.22
N LEU A 73 1.13 -4.58 -15.94
CA LEU A 73 1.02 -3.13 -15.89
C LEU A 73 0.90 -2.55 -17.31
N THR A 74 0.00 -1.58 -17.49
CA THR A 74 -0.07 -0.82 -18.74
C THR A 74 1.16 0.09 -18.89
N ALA A 75 1.50 0.48 -20.12
CA ALA A 75 2.62 1.39 -20.38
C ALA A 75 2.47 2.75 -19.69
N GLU A 76 1.23 3.20 -19.45
CA GLU A 76 0.92 4.44 -18.73
C GLU A 76 1.20 4.31 -17.23
N GLU A 77 0.80 3.19 -16.63
CA GLU A 77 1.08 2.89 -15.22
C GLU A 77 2.58 2.70 -14.98
N LEU A 78 3.30 2.06 -15.91
CA LEU A 78 4.77 1.93 -15.84
C LEU A 78 5.45 3.31 -15.84
N ARG A 79 5.07 4.21 -16.75
CA ARG A 79 5.62 5.59 -16.80
C ARG A 79 5.28 6.39 -15.55
N ARG A 80 4.09 6.20 -14.97
CA ARG A 80 3.71 6.86 -13.70
C ARG A 80 4.64 6.38 -12.57
N ARG A 81 4.85 5.06 -12.46
CA ARG A 81 5.72 4.45 -11.44
C ARG A 81 7.18 4.89 -11.59
N GLU A 82 7.72 4.92 -12.81
CA GLU A 82 9.08 5.41 -13.08
C GLU A 82 9.28 6.85 -12.62
N ARG A 83 8.29 7.73 -12.87
CA ARG A 83 8.34 9.12 -12.43
C ARG A 83 8.19 9.28 -10.92
N ALA A 84 7.38 8.44 -10.28
CA ALA A 84 7.15 8.46 -8.84
C ALA A 84 8.31 7.83 -8.03
N ARG A 85 9.27 7.15 -8.69
CA ARG A 85 10.27 6.28 -8.04
C ARG A 85 9.63 5.23 -7.12
N GLU A 86 8.41 4.82 -7.45
CA GLU A 86 7.63 3.91 -6.63
C GLU A 86 8.02 2.46 -6.95
N GLY A 87 8.84 1.86 -6.08
CA GLY A 87 9.31 0.49 -6.22
C GLY A 87 8.37 -0.57 -5.65
N ALA A 88 7.48 -0.19 -4.73
CA ALA A 88 6.55 -1.11 -4.10
C ALA A 88 5.34 -1.40 -5.01
N SER A 89 4.93 -2.67 -5.07
CA SER A 89 3.74 -3.10 -5.80
C SER A 89 2.49 -3.06 -4.90
N GLY A 90 1.32 -3.41 -5.43
CA GLY A 90 0.05 -3.30 -4.69
C GLY A 90 -0.49 -1.86 -4.69
N ILE A 91 -0.99 -1.42 -3.54
CA ILE A 91 -1.66 -0.11 -3.37
C ILE A 91 -0.59 0.99 -3.23
N THR A 92 -0.61 1.95 -4.15
CA THR A 92 0.29 3.13 -4.12
C THR A 92 -0.45 4.39 -3.72
N SER A 93 -1.76 4.44 -3.96
CA SER A 93 -2.65 5.54 -3.61
C SER A 93 -4.08 5.05 -3.42
N TYR A 94 -4.87 5.80 -2.66
CA TYR A 94 -6.29 5.57 -2.49
C TYR A 94 -7.01 6.92 -2.28
N ALA A 95 -8.32 6.91 -2.37
CA ALA A 95 -9.20 8.00 -2.00
C ALA A 95 -10.31 7.49 -1.09
N CYS A 96 -10.81 8.35 -0.20
CA CYS A 96 -11.93 8.05 0.67
C CYS A 96 -13.12 8.95 0.35
N ASP A 97 -14.31 8.52 0.73
CA ASP A 97 -15.45 9.41 0.88
C ASP A 97 -15.27 10.37 2.07
N ALA A 98 -16.15 11.38 2.18
CA ALA A 98 -16.04 12.42 3.20
C ALA A 98 -16.12 11.88 4.65
N LYS A 99 -16.77 10.74 4.85
CA LYS A 99 -16.90 10.09 6.15
C LYS A 99 -15.76 9.10 6.45
N VAL A 100 -14.93 8.79 5.47
CA VAL A 100 -13.85 7.80 5.58
C VAL A 100 -14.44 6.43 5.96
N GLU A 101 -15.53 6.08 5.28
CA GLU A 101 -16.25 4.80 5.40
C GLU A 101 -16.04 3.93 4.16
N ASN A 102 -15.81 4.54 3.00
CA ASN A 102 -15.59 3.84 1.73
C ASN A 102 -14.25 4.23 1.15
N VAL A 103 -13.50 3.26 0.63
CA VAL A 103 -12.20 3.49 0.02
C VAL A 103 -12.19 3.05 -1.45
N VAL A 104 -11.52 3.83 -2.28
CA VAL A 104 -11.29 3.51 -3.69
C VAL A 104 -9.80 3.54 -3.98
N THR A 105 -9.31 2.53 -4.69
CA THR A 105 -7.93 2.48 -5.20
C THR A 105 -7.91 2.03 -6.66
N ILE A 106 -6.75 2.14 -7.30
CA ILE A 106 -6.52 1.69 -8.66
C ILE A 106 -5.46 0.60 -8.64
N LEU A 107 -5.80 -0.58 -9.17
CA LEU A 107 -4.89 -1.71 -9.32
C LEU A 107 -4.97 -2.25 -10.73
N GLY A 108 -3.83 -2.39 -11.41
CA GLY A 108 -3.78 -2.92 -12.79
C GLY A 108 -4.66 -2.14 -13.78
N GLY A 109 -4.89 -0.84 -13.56
CA GLY A 109 -5.77 -0.02 -14.39
C GLY A 109 -7.27 -0.17 -14.10
N GLN A 110 -7.65 -0.92 -13.06
CA GLN A 110 -9.04 -1.09 -12.63
C GLN A 110 -9.31 -0.32 -11.33
N VAL A 111 -10.52 0.24 -11.23
CA VAL A 111 -11.02 0.86 -10.00
C VAL A 111 -11.52 -0.23 -9.07
N ILE A 112 -10.96 -0.27 -7.86
CA ILE A 112 -11.33 -1.22 -6.80
C ILE A 112 -11.99 -0.43 -5.68
N HIS A 113 -13.22 -0.80 -5.35
CA HIS A 113 -13.95 -0.29 -4.19
C HIS A 113 -13.75 -1.26 -3.02
N ILE A 114 -13.44 -0.72 -1.84
CA ILE A 114 -13.13 -1.43 -0.61
C ILE A 114 -14.03 -0.88 0.49
#